data_AF-A0A7K7BJE1-F1
#
_entry.id   AF-A0A7K7BJE1-F1
#
_cell.length_a   1.000
_cell.length_b   1.000
_cell.length_c   1.000
_cell.angle_alpha   90.00
_cell.angle_beta   90.00
_cell.angle_gamma   90.00
#
_symmetry.space_group_name_H-M   'P 1'
#
loop_
_entity.id
_entity.type
_entity.pdbx_description
1 polymer ?
#
loop_
_entity_poly.entity_id
_entity_poly.type
_entity_poly.pdbx_seq_one_letter_code
_entity_poly.pdbx_strand_id
1 'polypeptide(L)' 'GGQFKREVLVDGQSHLLLIREEGGAPDAKFANWVDGVIFVFSLENESSFEEVTQLHELLSSHRAPGDVALALVGTQ' A
#
# COMPACT_ATOMS: atom_id res chain seq x y z
N GLY A 1 -3.95 10.97 -6.59
CA GLY A 1 -4.42 9.83 -5.81
C GLY A 1 -5.84 10.05 -5.35
N GLY A 2 -6.68 9.04 -5.47
CA GLY A 2 -8.04 9.04 -4.92
C GLY A 2 -8.10 8.62 -3.43
N GLN A 3 -9.16 9.05 -2.76
CA GLN A 3 -9.56 8.51 -1.45
C GLN A 3 -10.93 7.89 -1.60
N PHE A 4 -11.06 6.64 -1.17
CA PHE A 4 -12.26 5.84 -1.30
C PHE A 4 -12.59 5.19 0.04
N LYS A 5 -13.86 4.86 0.23
CA LYS A 5 -14.31 4.10 1.39
C LYS A 5 -15.32 3.06 0.94
N ARG A 6 -15.25 1.86 1.52
CA ARG A 6 -16.17 0.77 1.20
C ARG A 6 -16.47 -0.03 2.46
N GLU A 7 -17.74 -0.32 2.67
CA GLU A 7 -18.13 -1.27 3.70
C GLU A 7 -17.84 -2.70 3.21
N VAL A 8 -17.17 -3.49 4.05
CA VAL A 8 -16.75 -4.87 3.75
C VAL A 8 -17.09 -5.77 4.92
N LEU A 9 -17.39 -7.05 4.64
CA LEU A 9 -17.59 -8.07 5.65
C LEU A 9 -16.30 -8.88 5.79
N VAL A 10 -15.73 -8.91 6.99
CA VAL A 10 -14.56 -9.72 7.34
C VAL A 10 -14.93 -10.56 8.55
N ASP A 11 -14.83 -11.89 8.44
CA ASP A 11 -15.18 -12.85 9.49
C ASP A 11 -16.57 -12.62 10.11
N GLY A 12 -17.55 -12.23 9.28
CA GLY A 12 -18.93 -11.96 9.70
C GLY A 12 -19.15 -10.61 10.38
N GLN A 13 -18.12 -9.78 10.51
CA GLN A 13 -18.20 -8.43 11.06
C GLN A 13 -18.07 -7.37 9.95
N SER A 14 -18.90 -6.33 10.03
CA SER A 14 -18.82 -5.20 9.10
C SER A 14 -17.68 -4.26 9.49
N HIS A 15 -16.87 -3.88 8.49
CA HIS A 15 -15.75 -2.96 8.62
C HIS A 15 -15.83 -1.89 7.53
N LEU A 16 -15.34 -0.68 7.84
CA LEU A 16 -15.16 0.37 6.86
C LEU A 16 -13.73 0.36 6.35
N LEU A 17 -13.53 -0.16 5.13
CA LEU A 17 -12.24 -0.12 4.47
C LEU A 17 -12.01 1.28 3.89
N LEU A 18 -10.96 1.94 4.35
CA LEU A 18 -10.47 3.21 3.79
C LEU A 18 -9.34 2.90 2.80
N ILE A 19 -9.47 3.39 1.57
CA ILE A 19 -8.49 3.18 0.52
C ILE A 19 -7.95 4.55 0.12
N ARG A 20 -6.63 4.68 0.12
CA ARG A 20 -5.93 5.89 -0.31
C ARG A 20 -4.87 5.49 -1.31
N GLU A 21 -4.93 6.10 -2.48
CA GLU A 21 -3.95 5.94 -3.53
C GLU A 21 -2.90 7.05 -3.40
N GLU A 22 -1.63 6.66 -3.30
CA GLU A 22 -0.49 7.58 -3.34
C GLU A 22 0.19 7.52 -4.70
N GLY A 23 0.44 8.68 -5.29
CA GLY A 23 1.11 8.80 -6.58
C GLY A 23 2.60 9.15 -6.45
N GLY A 24 3.17 9.06 -5.24
CA GLY A 24 4.54 9.44 -4.96
C GLY A 24 5.11 8.67 -3.77
N ALA A 25 6.34 9.02 -3.39
CA ALA A 25 7.04 8.40 -2.28
C ALA A 25 6.24 8.50 -0.97
N PRO A 26 6.16 7.42 -0.17
CA PRO A 26 5.48 7.46 1.13
C PRO A 26 6.21 8.42 2.07
N ASP A 27 5.46 9.33 2.68
CA ASP A 27 5.98 10.18 3.75
C ASP A 27 5.63 9.59 5.14
N ALA A 28 6.18 10.19 6.20
CA ALA A 28 5.90 9.77 7.56
C ALA A 28 4.41 9.89 7.94
N LYS A 29 3.63 10.78 7.30
CA LYS A 29 2.19 10.90 7.58
C LYS A 29 1.42 9.73 7.00
N PHE A 30 1.74 9.34 5.77
CA PHE A 30 1.16 8.17 5.11
C PHE A 30 1.53 6.89 5.86
N ALA A 31 2.81 6.70 6.18
CA ALA A 31 3.30 5.51 6.89
C ALA A 31 2.62 5.30 8.25
N ASN A 32 2.29 6.38 8.96
CA ASN A 32 1.58 6.33 10.24
C ASN A 32 0.06 6.21 10.10
N TRP A 33 -0.50 6.48 8.92
CA TRP A 33 -1.95 6.40 8.67
C TRP A 33 -2.41 5.01 8.23
N VAL A 34 -1.56 4.25 7.52
CA VAL A 34 -1.92 2.96 6.93
C VAL A 34 -1.89 1.81 7.93
N ASP A 35 -2.89 0.94 7.91
CA ASP A 35 -2.80 -0.38 8.57
C ASP A 35 -2.19 -1.45 7.62
N GLY A 36 -2.29 -1.21 6.32
CA GLY A 36 -1.68 -2.04 5.29
C GLY A 36 -1.43 -1.29 3.98
N VAL A 37 -0.49 -1.80 3.18
CA VAL A 37 -0.07 -1.22 1.89
C VAL A 37 -0.09 -2.30 0.81
N ILE A 38 -0.68 -1.97 -0.34
CA ILE A 38 -0.63 -2.78 -1.55
C ILE A 38 0.30 -2.08 -2.53
N PHE A 39 1.45 -2.68 -2.81
CA PHE A 39 2.34 -2.25 -3.89
C PHE A 39 1.91 -2.88 -5.20
N VAL A 40 1.84 -2.08 -6.26
CA VAL A 40 1.38 -2.51 -7.58
C VAL A 40 2.46 -2.22 -8.61
N PHE A 41 2.81 -3.21 -9.42
CA PHE A 41 3.75 -3.08 -10.53
C PHE A 41 3.21 -3.78 -11.78
N SER A 42 3.74 -3.46 -12.95
CA SER A 42 3.39 -4.12 -14.21
C SER A 42 4.36 -5.26 -14.52
N LEU A 43 3.82 -6.42 -14.88
CA LEU A 43 4.59 -7.58 -15.35
C LEU A 43 5.29 -7.33 -16.69
N GLU A 44 4.84 -6.31 -17.43
CA GLU A 44 5.39 -5.91 -18.73
C GLU A 44 6.42 -4.77 -18.60
N ASN A 45 6.64 -4.24 -17.39
CA ASN A 45 7.58 -3.15 -17.15
C ASN A 45 8.46 -3.39 -15.91
N GLU A 46 9.70 -3.84 -16.13
CA GLU A 46 10.70 -4.08 -15.09
C GLU A 46 10.95 -2.84 -14.22
N SER A 47 10.94 -1.63 -14.79
CA SER A 47 11.19 -0.40 -14.02
C SER A 47 10.14 -0.17 -12.94
N SER A 48 8.91 -0.64 -13.15
CA SER A 48 7.84 -0.51 -12.15
C SER A 48 8.06 -1.43 -10.94
N PHE A 49 8.74 -2.56 -11.12
CA PHE A 49 9.14 -3.44 -10.03
C PHE A 49 10.29 -2.85 -9.20
N GLU A 50 11.26 -2.23 -9.87
CA GLU A 50 12.33 -1.47 -9.22
C GLU A 50 11.76 -0.30 -8.39
N GLU A 51 10.79 0.44 -8.95
CA GLU A 51 10.12 1.54 -8.26
C GLU A 51 9.40 1.05 -6.99
N VAL A 52 8.63 -0.05 -7.08
CA VAL A 52 7.99 -0.65 -5.89
C VAL A 52 9.01 -1.06 -4.83
N THR A 53 10.17 -1.58 -5.24
CA THR A 53 11.24 -1.93 -4.29
C THR A 53 11.75 -0.70 -3.54
N GLN A 54 11.97 0.41 -4.24
CA GLN A 54 12.37 1.69 -3.62
C GLN A 54 11.29 2.26 -2.70
N LEU A 55 10.02 2.18 -3.10
CA LEU A 55 8.91 2.65 -2.26
C LEU A 55 8.77 1.81 -0.97
N HIS A 56 9.02 0.50 -1.04
CA HIS A 56 9.03 -0.37 0.14
C HIS A 56 10.18 -0.02 1.11
N GLU A 57 11.38 0.29 0.60
CA GLU A 57 12.50 0.74 1.42
C GLU A 57 12.19 2.08 2.12
N LEU A 58 11.61 3.03 1.39
CA LEU A 58 11.19 4.31 1.96
C LEU A 58 10.11 4.15 3.03
N LEU A 59 9.11 3.31 2.79
CA LEU A 59 8.09 2.99 3.80
C LEU A 59 8.73 2.38 5.06
N SER A 60 9.66 1.45 4.88
CA SER A 60 10.40 0.78 5.96
C SER A 60 11.30 1.73 6.76
N SER A 61 11.72 2.86 6.16
CA SER A 61 12.45 3.92 6.86
C SER A 61 11.57 4.73 7.82
N HIS A 62 10.26 4.73 7.61
CA HIS A 62 9.28 5.44 8.43
C HIS A 62 8.57 4.55 9.45
N ARG A 63 8.42 3.24 9.17
CA ARG A 63 7.70 2.29 10.03
C ARG A 63 8.27 0.88 9.91
N ALA A 64 8.30 0.15 11.02
CA ALA A 64 8.86 -1.19 11.03
C ALA A 64 8.02 -2.16 10.16
N PRO A 65 8.64 -3.08 9.40
CA PRO A 65 7.93 -4.01 8.54
C PRO A 65 6.92 -4.93 9.26
N GLY A 66 7.08 -5.15 10.56
CA GLY A 66 6.14 -5.94 11.37
C GLY A 66 4.86 -5.21 11.76
N ASP A 67 4.81 -3.89 11.58
CA ASP A 67 3.70 -3.05 12.04
C ASP A 67 2.67 -2.78 10.93
N VAL A 68 2.95 -3.15 9.67
CA VAL A 68 2.11 -2.86 8.50
C VAL A 68 1.90 -4.14 7.70
N ALA A 69 0.65 -4.46 7.38
CA ALA A 69 0.35 -5.58 6.48
C ALA A 69 0.73 -5.21 5.03
N LEU A 70 1.53 -6.05 4.36
CA LEU A 70 2.00 -5.77 3.00
C LEU A 70 1.46 -6.78 2.00
N ALA A 71 1.10 -6.28 0.81
CA ALA A 71 0.81 -7.09 -0.37
C ALA A 71 1.56 -6.53 -1.59
N LEU A 72 1.97 -7.42 -2.48
CA LEU A 72 2.62 -7.10 -3.75
C LEU A 72 1.79 -7.67 -4.89
N VAL A 73 1.39 -6.83 -5.85
CA VAL A 73 0.49 -7.20 -6.95
C VAL A 73 1.15 -6.86 -8.28
N GLY A 74 1.41 -7.88 -9.09
CA GLY A 74 1.80 -7.73 -10.49
C GLY A 74 0.56 -7.70 -11.38
N THR A 75 0.39 -6.64 -12.16
CA THR A 75 -0.70 -6.50 -13.14
C THR A 75 -0.20 -6.82 -14.55
N GLN A 76 -1.08 -7.42 -15.37
CA GLN A 76 -0.85 -7.61 -16.81
C GLN A 76 -0.99 -6.29 -17.54
#